data_AF-A0A1G1H9K3-F1
#
_entry.id   AF-A0A1G1H9K3-F1
#
_cell.length_a   1.000
_cell.length_b   1.000
_cell.length_c   1.000
_cell.angle_alpha   90.00
_cell.angle_beta   90.00
_cell.angle_gamma   90.00
#
_symmetry.space_group_name_H-M   'P 1'
#
loop_
_entity.id
_entity.type
_entity.pdbx_description
1 polymer ?
#
loop_
_entity_poly.entity_id
_entity_poly.type
_entity_poly.pdbx_seq_one_letter_code
_entity_poly.pdbx_strand_id
1 'polypeptide(L)'
;MPGGGAEIFEGKVRGRLCPEKISGERWLEVMETAHKLGIKTNATMLYGHIETYEDRVDHLFALRSLQDRTGGFQAFVPLSYHPKGNDVGGSFLSGVDDLRTIAVSRVVLDNFDHITAYWIMLGEKISQLSLLFGADDLSGTIIEEKITHAAGALSAESMTPEELAHMITTAGRIPVERDCFYREVKS
;
A
#
# COMPACT_ATOMS: atom_id res chain seq x y z
N MET A 1 -5.34 2.46 13.11
CA MET A 1 -4.20 1.55 13.34
C MET A 1 -3.57 1.19 12.00
N PRO A 2 -2.24 1.14 11.86
CA PRO A 2 -1.61 0.76 10.60
C PRO A 2 -1.89 -0.71 10.21
N GLY A 3 -1.80 -1.01 8.92
CA GLY A 3 -2.07 -2.35 8.36
C GLY A 3 -0.85 -3.25 8.17
N GLY A 4 0.33 -2.84 8.63
CA GLY A 4 1.56 -3.58 8.39
C GLY A 4 1.55 -5.02 8.94
N GLY A 5 2.41 -5.88 8.38
CA GLY A 5 2.61 -7.26 8.84
C GLY A 5 1.67 -8.30 8.21
N ALA A 6 0.76 -7.87 7.32
CA ALA A 6 -0.08 -8.77 6.55
C ALA A 6 0.72 -9.58 5.50
N GLU A 7 1.67 -8.96 4.81
CA GLU A 7 2.49 -9.59 3.75
C GLU A 7 1.63 -10.34 2.72
N ILE A 8 1.92 -11.62 2.44
CA ILE A 8 1.00 -12.58 1.84
C ILE A 8 0.51 -13.54 2.93
N PHE A 9 -0.77 -13.94 2.86
CA PHE A 9 -1.40 -14.79 3.87
C PHE A 9 -1.12 -16.29 3.67
N GLU A 10 -0.84 -16.73 2.44
CA GLU A 10 -0.55 -18.14 2.16
C GLU A 10 0.65 -18.63 2.98
N GLY A 11 0.45 -19.77 3.66
CA GLY A 11 1.34 -20.23 4.72
C GLY A 11 2.75 -20.61 4.25
N LYS A 12 2.91 -21.18 3.05
CA LYS A 12 4.22 -21.55 2.50
C LYS A 12 5.02 -20.31 2.09
N VAL A 13 4.38 -19.34 1.43
CA VAL A 13 4.98 -18.05 1.10
C VAL A 13 5.40 -17.35 2.38
N ARG A 14 4.50 -17.25 3.35
CA ARG A 14 4.74 -16.57 4.63
C ARG A 14 5.85 -17.23 5.44
N GLY A 15 5.88 -18.56 5.51
CA GLY A 15 6.94 -19.31 6.22
C GLY A 15 8.33 -19.15 5.59
N ARG A 16 8.42 -18.80 4.31
CA ARG A 16 9.69 -18.48 3.64
C ARG A 16 10.07 -17.01 3.77
N LEU A 17 9.08 -16.12 3.75
CA LEU A 17 9.27 -14.67 3.73
C LEU A 17 9.48 -14.08 5.13
N CYS A 18 8.71 -14.52 6.12
CA CYS A 18 8.67 -13.94 7.46
C CYS A 18 8.19 -14.97 8.52
N PRO A 19 8.92 -16.09 8.70
CA PRO A 19 8.54 -17.19 9.61
C PRO A 19 8.34 -16.76 11.08
N GLU A 20 8.94 -15.64 11.49
CA GLU A 20 8.86 -15.09 12.84
C GLU A 20 7.57 -14.31 13.12
N LYS A 21 6.81 -13.95 12.08
CA LYS A 21 5.56 -13.19 12.23
C LYS A 21 4.37 -14.12 12.52
N ILE A 22 3.32 -13.57 13.16
CA ILE A 22 2.04 -14.26 13.36
C ILE A 22 1.45 -14.76 12.03
N SER A 23 0.57 -15.75 12.02
CA SER A 23 -0.06 -16.23 10.77
C SER A 23 -0.98 -15.18 10.13
N GLY A 24 -1.36 -15.39 8.86
CA GLY A 24 -2.33 -14.52 8.18
C GLY A 24 -3.71 -14.53 8.85
N GLU A 25 -4.16 -15.71 9.28
CA GLU A 25 -5.41 -15.87 10.04
C GLU A 25 -5.36 -15.07 11.34
N ARG A 26 -4.24 -15.16 12.07
CA ARG A 26 -4.07 -14.41 13.32
C ARG A 26 -4.04 -12.91 13.07
N TRP A 27 -3.46 -12.45 11.96
CA TRP A 27 -3.50 -11.04 11.58
C TRP A 27 -4.94 -10.58 11.30
N LEU A 28 -5.73 -11.37 10.57
CA LEU A 28 -7.14 -11.09 10.30
C LEU A 28 -7.98 -11.04 11.58
N GLU A 29 -7.74 -11.95 12.54
CA GLU A 29 -8.40 -11.94 13.86
C GLU A 29 -8.10 -10.66 14.65
N VAL A 30 -6.85 -10.18 14.62
CA VAL A 30 -6.45 -8.94 15.29
C VAL A 30 -7.17 -7.75 14.67
N MET A 31 -7.24 -7.68 13.33
CA MET A 31 -7.98 -6.62 12.64
C MET A 31 -9.48 -6.68 12.92
N GLU A 32 -10.08 -7.87 12.88
CA GLU A 32 -11.49 -8.06 13.24
C GLU A 32 -11.78 -7.58 14.67
N THR A 33 -10.89 -7.89 15.61
CA THR A 33 -11.01 -7.43 17.00
C THR A 33 -10.91 -5.91 17.10
N ALA A 34 -9.94 -5.29 16.41
CA ALA A 34 -9.80 -3.85 16.37
C ALA A 34 -11.07 -3.18 15.81
N HIS A 35 -11.64 -3.72 14.72
CA HIS A 35 -12.85 -3.19 14.10
C HIS A 35 -14.06 -3.29 15.02
N LYS A 36 -14.22 -4.41 15.75
CA LYS A 36 -15.27 -4.59 16.76
C LYS A 36 -15.16 -3.61 17.93
N LEU A 37 -13.97 -3.10 18.20
CA LEU A 37 -13.71 -2.05 19.19
C LEU A 37 -13.86 -0.63 18.61
N GLY A 38 -14.29 -0.48 17.36
CA GLY A 38 -14.45 0.81 16.68
C GLY A 38 -13.15 1.43 16.18
N ILE A 39 -12.03 0.70 16.22
CA ILE A 39 -10.73 1.18 15.73
C ILE A 39 -10.69 0.99 14.21
N LYS A 40 -10.54 2.09 13.48
CA LYS A 40 -10.31 2.06 12.03
C LYS A 40 -8.88 1.64 11.71
N THR A 41 -8.71 0.85 10.65
CA THR A 41 -7.41 0.29 10.26
C THR A 41 -7.16 0.41 8.76
N ASN A 42 -5.95 0.07 8.33
CA ASN A 42 -5.62 -0.14 6.92
C ASN A 42 -5.23 -1.60 6.72
N ALA A 43 -5.17 -2.04 5.47
CA ALA A 43 -4.62 -3.34 5.09
C ALA A 43 -3.45 -3.14 4.12
N THR A 44 -2.48 -4.05 4.14
CA THR A 44 -1.33 -4.03 3.22
C THR A 44 -1.17 -5.38 2.54
N MET A 45 -0.59 -5.41 1.35
CA MET A 45 -0.08 -6.63 0.73
C MET A 45 1.32 -6.36 0.19
N LEU A 46 2.32 -7.09 0.68
CA LEU A 46 3.64 -7.10 0.04
C LEU A 46 3.55 -8.00 -1.19
N TYR A 47 3.96 -7.49 -2.36
CA TYR A 47 3.84 -8.22 -3.61
C TYR A 47 5.09 -8.11 -4.46
N GLY A 48 5.26 -9.10 -5.34
CA GLY A 48 6.34 -9.18 -6.31
C GLY A 48 7.61 -9.82 -5.79
N HIS A 49 7.50 -10.68 -4.79
CA HIS A 49 8.56 -11.51 -4.27
C HIS A 49 8.44 -12.95 -4.81
N ILE A 50 8.29 -13.93 -3.93
CA ILE A 50 8.25 -15.36 -4.23
C ILE A 50 6.83 -15.92 -4.42
N GLU A 51 5.81 -15.07 -4.33
CA GLU A 51 4.39 -15.44 -4.38
C GLU A 51 3.89 -15.56 -5.82
N THR A 52 2.79 -16.29 -5.99
CA THR A 52 2.06 -16.41 -7.25
C THR A 52 0.97 -15.35 -7.37
N TYR A 53 0.39 -15.16 -8.57
CA TYR A 53 -0.76 -14.26 -8.72
C TYR A 53 -1.98 -14.79 -7.97
N GLU A 54 -2.13 -16.11 -7.89
CA GLU A 54 -3.15 -16.79 -7.10
C GLU A 54 -3.04 -16.39 -5.63
N ASP A 55 -1.82 -16.38 -5.06
CA ASP A 55 -1.60 -15.96 -3.67
C ASP A 55 -2.03 -14.50 -3.43
N ARG A 56 -1.77 -13.60 -4.39
CA ARG A 56 -2.22 -12.19 -4.31
C ARG A 56 -3.75 -12.10 -4.35
N VAL A 57 -4.40 -12.86 -5.24
CA VAL A 57 -5.85 -12.87 -5.37
C VAL A 57 -6.50 -13.41 -4.10
N ASP A 58 -6.01 -14.53 -3.56
CA ASP A 58 -6.49 -15.10 -2.31
C ASP A 58 -6.35 -14.10 -1.14
N HIS A 59 -5.22 -13.39 -1.07
CA HIS A 59 -5.01 -12.32 -0.10
C HIS A 59 -6.07 -11.21 -0.21
N LEU A 60 -6.33 -10.70 -1.43
CA LEU A 60 -7.33 -9.66 -1.65
C LEU A 60 -8.75 -10.14 -1.27
N PHE A 61 -9.13 -11.37 -1.61
CA PHE A 61 -10.44 -11.91 -1.23
C PHE A 61 -10.58 -12.15 0.27
N ALA A 62 -9.51 -12.51 0.97
CA ALA A 62 -9.51 -12.60 2.43
C ALA A 62 -9.74 -11.23 3.09
N LEU A 63 -9.07 -10.19 2.60
CA LEU A 63 -9.27 -8.81 3.05
C LEU A 63 -10.70 -8.32 2.79
N ARG A 64 -11.18 -8.50 1.56
CA ARG A 64 -12.55 -8.17 1.15
C ARG A 64 -13.59 -8.84 2.04
N SER A 65 -13.42 -10.14 2.29
CA SER A 65 -14.35 -10.92 3.12
C SER A 65 -14.38 -10.44 4.57
N LEU A 66 -13.24 -10.00 5.13
CA LEU A 66 -13.21 -9.41 6.47
C LEU A 66 -13.85 -8.01 6.48
N GLN A 67 -13.62 -7.23 5.43
CA GLN A 67 -14.25 -5.91 5.28
C GLN A 67 -15.77 -6.02 5.18
N ASP A 68 -16.31 -6.99 4.44
CA ASP A 68 -17.76 -7.24 4.38
C ASP A 68 -18.38 -7.52 5.77
N ARG A 69 -17.62 -8.16 6.67
CA ARG A 69 -18.08 -8.46 8.03
C ARG A 69 -17.97 -7.28 8.99
N THR A 70 -17.02 -6.37 8.78
CA THR A 70 -16.59 -5.43 9.83
C THR A 70 -16.56 -3.96 9.42
N GLY A 71 -16.40 -3.63 8.14
CA GLY A 71 -16.36 -2.26 7.61
C GLY A 71 -15.29 -1.36 8.26
N GLY A 72 -14.22 -1.96 8.78
CA GLY A 72 -13.23 -1.27 9.61
C GLY A 72 -11.99 -0.79 8.86
N PHE A 73 -11.71 -1.34 7.68
CA PHE A 73 -10.62 -0.88 6.84
C PHE A 73 -11.00 0.43 6.14
N GLN A 74 -10.06 1.37 6.11
CA GLN A 74 -10.16 2.63 5.36
C GLN A 74 -9.46 2.52 4.01
N ALA A 75 -8.24 1.98 4.01
CA ALA A 75 -7.40 1.93 2.83
C ALA A 75 -6.68 0.59 2.69
N PHE A 76 -6.46 0.21 1.44
CA PHE A 76 -5.53 -0.86 1.09
C PHE A 76 -4.26 -0.29 0.45
N VAL A 77 -3.11 -0.77 0.92
CA VAL A 77 -1.78 -0.29 0.54
C VAL A 77 -0.98 -1.45 -0.07
N PRO A 78 -0.96 -1.60 -1.41
CA PRO A 78 -0.07 -2.54 -2.07
C PRO A 78 1.39 -2.06 -1.95
N LEU A 79 2.25 -2.90 -1.40
CA LEU A 79 3.66 -2.62 -1.14
C LEU A 79 4.53 -3.38 -2.15
N SER A 80 5.14 -2.66 -3.10
CA SER A 80 6.02 -3.25 -4.12
C SER A 80 7.33 -3.72 -3.47
N TYR A 81 7.67 -4.99 -3.67
CA TYR A 81 8.84 -5.60 -3.04
C TYR A 81 10.16 -5.13 -3.67
N HIS A 82 11.14 -4.80 -2.81
CA HIS A 82 12.48 -4.40 -3.21
C HIS A 82 13.49 -5.51 -2.85
N PRO A 83 14.13 -6.17 -3.83
CA PRO A 83 14.96 -7.36 -3.59
C PRO A 83 16.36 -7.06 -3.02
N LYS A 84 16.73 -5.79 -2.85
CA LYS A 84 18.07 -5.42 -2.35
C LYS A 84 18.11 -5.48 -0.82
N GLY A 85 19.20 -6.04 -0.28
CA GLY A 85 19.48 -6.01 1.16
C GLY A 85 18.68 -6.99 2.01
N ASN A 86 18.17 -8.08 1.42
CA ASN A 86 17.47 -9.14 2.15
C ASN A 86 17.80 -10.54 1.58
N ASP A 87 17.46 -11.59 2.33
CA ASP A 87 17.81 -12.99 2.00
C ASP A 87 16.88 -13.64 0.96
N VAL A 88 15.74 -13.04 0.66
CA VAL A 88 14.76 -13.57 -0.31
C VAL A 88 15.22 -13.31 -1.74
N GLY A 89 15.96 -12.22 -1.97
CA GLY A 89 16.52 -11.86 -3.26
C GLY A 89 15.44 -11.61 -4.32
N GLY A 90 15.75 -11.89 -5.59
CA GLY A 90 14.83 -11.70 -6.72
C GLY A 90 15.18 -10.50 -7.60
N SER A 91 14.22 -10.03 -8.39
CA SER A 91 14.37 -8.89 -9.31
C SER A 91 13.31 -7.82 -9.00
N PHE A 92 13.61 -6.57 -9.34
CA PHE A 92 12.62 -5.52 -9.25
C PHE A 92 11.44 -5.82 -10.18
N LEU A 93 10.24 -5.44 -9.73
CA LEU A 93 9.05 -5.53 -10.55
C LEU A 93 9.09 -4.54 -11.71
N SER A 94 8.39 -4.89 -12.78
CA SER A 94 8.08 -3.93 -13.83
C SER A 94 6.97 -3.00 -13.36
N GLY A 95 7.02 -1.72 -13.75
CA GLY A 95 5.92 -0.78 -13.50
C GLY A 95 4.57 -1.23 -14.08
N VAL A 96 4.56 -2.13 -15.08
CA VAL A 96 3.33 -2.74 -15.60
C VAL A 96 2.69 -3.65 -14.55
N ASP A 97 3.47 -4.41 -13.79
CA ASP A 97 2.93 -5.28 -12.73
C ASP A 97 2.51 -4.49 -11.49
N ASP A 98 3.21 -3.39 -11.18
CA ASP A 98 2.78 -2.47 -10.13
C ASP A 98 1.40 -1.86 -10.46
N LEU A 99 1.26 -1.30 -11.67
CA LEU A 99 -0.01 -0.72 -12.14
C LEU A 99 -1.12 -1.77 -12.25
N ARG A 100 -0.79 -2.99 -12.69
CA ARG A 100 -1.74 -4.12 -12.73
C ARG A 100 -2.22 -4.48 -11.33
N THR A 101 -1.31 -4.57 -10.37
CA THR A 101 -1.66 -4.92 -8.98
C THR A 101 -2.58 -3.87 -8.37
N ILE A 102 -2.31 -2.58 -8.58
CA ILE A 102 -3.18 -1.49 -8.13
C ILE A 102 -4.56 -1.56 -8.79
N ALA A 103 -4.62 -1.74 -10.12
CA ALA A 103 -5.88 -1.81 -10.85
C ALA A 103 -6.75 -3.00 -10.44
N VAL A 104 -6.14 -4.19 -10.31
CA VAL A 104 -6.84 -5.38 -9.84
C VAL A 104 -7.33 -5.19 -8.41
N SER A 105 -6.51 -4.59 -7.54
CA SER A 105 -6.92 -4.31 -6.15
C SER A 105 -8.15 -3.41 -6.11
N ARG A 106 -8.21 -2.35 -6.93
CA ARG A 106 -9.40 -1.49 -7.04
C ARG A 106 -10.65 -2.25 -7.49
N VAL A 107 -10.51 -3.17 -8.43
CA VAL A 107 -11.65 -3.95 -8.94
C VAL A 107 -12.13 -4.98 -7.92
N VAL A 108 -11.21 -5.66 -7.23
CA VAL A 108 -11.54 -6.73 -6.29
C VAL A 108 -12.03 -6.19 -4.95
N LEU A 109 -11.40 -5.13 -4.44
CA LEU A 109 -11.71 -4.50 -3.16
C LEU A 109 -12.79 -3.41 -3.30
N ASP A 110 -13.94 -3.77 -3.87
CA ASP A 110 -15.07 -2.85 -4.06
C ASP A 110 -15.67 -2.28 -2.76
N ASN A 111 -15.29 -2.84 -1.61
CA ASN A 111 -15.72 -2.44 -0.27
C ASN A 111 -14.62 -1.72 0.54
N PHE A 112 -13.51 -1.34 -0.11
CA PHE A 112 -12.50 -0.43 0.43
C PHE A 112 -12.67 0.95 -0.21
N ASP A 113 -12.77 1.99 0.61
CA ASP A 113 -12.92 3.35 0.12
C ASP A 113 -11.66 3.78 -0.66
N HIS A 114 -10.48 3.49 -0.11
CA HIS A 114 -9.21 4.02 -0.62
C HIS A 114 -8.20 2.95 -1.05
N ILE A 115 -7.47 3.24 -2.13
CA ILE A 115 -6.28 2.48 -2.55
C ILE A 115 -5.09 3.45 -2.58
N THR A 116 -4.07 3.12 -1.80
CA THR A 116 -2.88 3.97 -1.61
C THR A 116 -1.77 3.57 -2.57
N ALA A 117 -1.25 4.53 -3.34
CA ALA A 117 0.05 4.42 -3.98
C ALA A 117 1.14 4.93 -3.02
N TYR A 118 1.96 4.01 -2.53
CA TYR A 118 3.07 4.34 -1.64
C TYR A 118 4.32 4.70 -2.45
N TRP A 119 4.59 6.01 -2.58
CA TRP A 119 5.53 6.50 -3.59
C TRP A 119 6.99 6.16 -3.29
N ILE A 120 7.34 5.92 -2.03
CA ILE A 120 8.68 5.48 -1.63
C ILE A 120 9.03 4.12 -2.26
N MET A 121 8.04 3.23 -2.40
CA MET A 121 8.27 1.92 -3.02
C MET A 121 8.08 1.92 -4.54
N LEU A 122 7.10 2.68 -5.04
CA LEU A 122 6.75 2.72 -6.47
C LEU A 122 7.65 3.67 -7.29
N GLY A 123 8.21 4.68 -6.65
CA GLY A 123 8.81 5.84 -7.31
C GLY A 123 7.76 6.80 -7.87
N GLU A 124 8.20 8.02 -8.18
CA GLU A 124 7.32 9.16 -8.51
C GLU A 124 6.46 8.91 -9.76
N LYS A 125 7.08 8.46 -10.85
CA LYS A 125 6.39 8.28 -12.14
C LYS A 125 5.31 7.21 -12.09
N ILE A 126 5.58 6.08 -11.45
CA ILE A 126 4.60 5.00 -11.30
C ILE A 126 3.50 5.42 -10.34
N SER A 127 3.84 6.12 -9.25
CA SER A 127 2.85 6.68 -8.32
C SER A 127 1.92 7.66 -9.00
N GLN A 128 2.44 8.59 -9.80
CA GLN A 128 1.62 9.50 -10.59
C GLN A 128 0.69 8.76 -11.56
N LEU A 129 1.21 7.77 -12.31
CA LEU A 129 0.40 6.98 -13.22
C LEU A 129 -0.67 6.17 -12.49
N SER A 130 -0.40 5.68 -11.28
CA SER A 130 -1.35 4.87 -10.51
C SER A 130 -2.68 5.57 -10.22
N LEU A 131 -2.69 6.92 -10.21
CA LEU A 131 -3.91 7.74 -10.08
C LEU A 131 -4.90 7.56 -11.25
N LEU A 132 -4.42 7.00 -12.36
CA LEU A 132 -5.22 6.64 -13.53
C LEU A 132 -5.64 5.16 -13.52
N PHE A 133 -5.08 4.37 -12.61
CA PHE A 133 -5.27 2.91 -12.49
C PHE A 133 -5.99 2.52 -11.19
N GLY A 134 -6.60 3.47 -10.48
CA GLY A 134 -7.47 3.19 -9.35
C GLY A 134 -6.93 3.55 -7.97
N ALA A 135 -5.69 4.04 -7.86
CA ALA A 135 -5.25 4.71 -6.65
C ALA A 135 -5.90 6.09 -6.53
N ASP A 136 -6.28 6.46 -5.31
CA ASP A 136 -6.81 7.79 -4.99
C ASP A 136 -6.03 8.47 -3.85
N ASP A 137 -5.13 7.73 -3.20
CA ASP A 137 -4.29 8.20 -2.11
C ASP A 137 -2.80 8.09 -2.48
N LEU A 138 -2.06 9.19 -2.38
CA LEU A 138 -0.59 9.17 -2.48
C LEU A 138 0.00 9.37 -1.08
N SER A 139 0.76 8.39 -0.60
CA SER A 139 1.35 8.41 0.74
C SER A 139 2.87 8.18 0.72
N GLY A 140 3.58 8.75 1.69
CA GLY A 140 5.02 8.58 1.92
C GLY A 140 5.57 9.60 2.92
N THR A 141 6.90 9.71 3.00
CA THR A 141 7.58 10.66 3.90
C THR A 141 7.50 12.07 3.35
N ILE A 142 6.73 12.94 4.02
CA ILE A 142 6.58 14.34 3.65
C ILE A 142 7.56 15.17 4.47
N ILE A 143 8.28 16.09 3.81
CA ILE A 143 9.12 17.10 4.45
C ILE A 143 8.61 18.49 4.10
N GLU A 144 8.61 19.41 5.06
CA GLU A 144 8.24 20.80 4.78
C GLU A 144 9.35 21.56 4.04
N GLU A 145 10.63 21.18 4.22
CA GLU A 145 11.77 21.84 3.56
C GLU A 145 12.83 20.83 3.06
N LYS A 146 13.35 21.06 1.85
CA LYS A 146 14.42 20.24 1.26
C LYS A 146 15.73 20.43 2.02
N ILE A 147 16.07 19.48 2.88
CA ILE A 147 17.44 19.32 3.37
C ILE A 147 18.23 18.66 2.23
N THR A 148 18.98 19.47 1.48
CA THR A 148 19.91 18.97 0.45
C THR A 148 21.00 18.13 1.10
N HIS A 149 20.95 16.80 0.98
CA HIS A 149 22.08 15.85 1.08
C HIS A 149 21.53 14.44 0.80
N ALA A 150 22.28 13.37 0.48
CA ALA A 150 23.49 13.12 -0.28
C ALA A 150 23.59 11.58 -0.37
N ALA A 151 24.07 11.04 -1.49
CA ALA A 151 24.52 9.65 -1.68
C ALA A 151 23.46 8.53 -1.76
N GLY A 152 23.01 8.23 -2.99
CA GLY A 152 22.92 6.83 -3.45
C GLY A 152 21.54 6.17 -3.55
N ALA A 153 20.45 6.82 -3.15
CA ALA A 153 19.09 6.31 -3.38
C ALA A 153 18.64 6.55 -4.84
N LEU A 154 17.92 5.58 -5.42
CA LEU A 154 17.36 5.67 -6.78
C LEU A 154 16.07 6.54 -6.84
N SER A 155 15.55 6.98 -5.69
CA SER A 155 14.38 7.84 -5.52
C SER A 155 14.64 8.88 -4.45
N ALA A 156 13.91 10.00 -4.46
CA ALA A 156 13.96 10.98 -3.38
C ALA A 156 13.61 10.32 -2.03
N GLU A 157 14.30 10.70 -0.95
CA GLU A 157 14.03 10.15 0.40
C GLU A 157 12.78 10.78 1.04
N SER A 158 12.30 11.89 0.46
CA SER A 158 11.12 12.61 0.90
C SER A 158 10.61 13.53 -0.22
N MET A 159 9.36 13.96 -0.13
CA MET A 159 8.73 14.92 -1.05
C MET A 159 8.04 16.04 -0.27
N THR A 160 8.00 17.23 -0.83
CA THR A 160 7.21 18.32 -0.23
C THR A 160 5.72 18.19 -0.59
N PRO A 161 4.80 18.80 0.18
CA PRO A 161 3.39 18.85 -0.18
C PRO A 161 3.13 19.40 -1.59
N GLU A 162 3.92 20.39 -2.02
CA GLU A 162 3.81 21.01 -3.35
C GLU A 162 4.20 20.05 -4.46
N GLU A 163 5.22 19.21 -4.25
CA GLU A 163 5.64 18.19 -5.22
C GLU A 163 4.57 17.10 -5.38
N LEU A 164 3.96 16.66 -4.27
CA LEU A 164 2.82 15.74 -4.30
C LEU A 164 1.62 16.39 -5.02
N ALA A 165 1.28 17.63 -4.67
CA ALA A 165 0.19 18.36 -5.30
C ALA A 165 0.42 18.55 -6.80
N HIS A 166 1.67 18.80 -7.21
CA HIS A 166 2.05 18.91 -8.62
C HIS A 166 1.90 17.58 -9.37
N MET A 167 2.32 16.46 -8.78
CA MET A 167 2.10 15.13 -9.38
C MET A 167 0.62 14.84 -9.59
N ILE A 168 -0.21 15.10 -8.57
CA ILE A 168 -1.66 14.86 -8.61
C ILE A 168 -2.32 15.73 -9.68
N THR A 169 -2.02 17.03 -9.70
CA THR A 169 -2.58 17.98 -10.66
C THR A 169 -2.18 17.63 -12.10
N THR A 170 -0.92 17.26 -12.31
CA THR A 170 -0.40 16.89 -13.64
C THR A 170 -0.97 15.56 -14.15
N ALA A 171 -1.42 14.69 -13.25
CA ALA A 171 -2.20 13.50 -13.59
C ALA A 171 -3.69 13.81 -13.88
N GLY A 172 -4.10 15.07 -13.86
CA GLY A 172 -5.49 15.48 -14.09
C GLY A 172 -6.43 15.23 -12.90
N ARG A 173 -5.88 15.17 -11.68
CA ARG A 173 -6.63 14.99 -10.43
C ARG A 173 -6.58 16.25 -9.56
N ILE A 174 -7.41 16.30 -8.52
CA ILE A 174 -7.45 17.41 -7.57
C ILE A 174 -6.68 16.98 -6.32
N PRO A 175 -5.59 17.68 -5.95
CA PRO A 175 -4.89 17.41 -4.70
C PRO A 175 -5.74 17.85 -3.51
N VAL A 176 -5.86 16.98 -2.51
CA VAL A 176 -6.56 17.23 -1.25
C VAL A 176 -5.67 16.77 -0.11
N GLU A 177 -5.36 17.67 0.81
CA GLU A 177 -4.73 17.31 2.07
C GLU A 177 -5.78 16.67 3.00
N ARG A 178 -5.41 15.55 3.63
CA ARG A 178 -6.32 14.77 4.46
C ARG A 178 -5.72 14.43 5.81
N ASP A 179 -6.58 14.25 6.81
CA ASP A 179 -6.20 13.64 8.07
C ASP A 179 -6.15 12.10 7.98
N CYS A 180 -5.87 11.43 9.10
CA CYS A 180 -5.83 9.96 9.16
C CYS A 180 -7.19 9.29 8.89
N PHE A 181 -8.29 10.05 8.94
CA PHE A 181 -9.65 9.58 8.69
C PHE A 181 -10.16 9.95 7.29
N TYR A 182 -9.27 10.37 6.39
CA TYR A 182 -9.60 10.80 5.02
C TYR A 182 -10.54 12.01 4.96
N ARG A 183 -10.56 12.82 6.03
CA ARG A 183 -11.28 14.10 6.03
C ARG A 183 -10.35 15.18 5.51
N GLU A 184 -10.87 16.02 4.62
CA GLU A 184 -10.16 17.21 4.12
C GLU A 184 -9.71 18.09 5.28
N VAL A 185 -8.43 18.45 5.29
CA VAL A 185 -7.88 19.44 6.23
C VAL A 185 -8.21 20.82 5.67
N LYS A 186 -9.02 21.58 6.40
CA LYS A 186 -9.34 22.97 6.05
C LYS A 186 -8.29 23.88 6.70
N SER A 187 -7.55 24.61 5.86
CA SER A 187 -6.68 25.72 6.26
C SER A 187 -7.48 26.97 6.63
#